data_AF-A0A9E6EDD7-F1
#
_entry.id   AF-A0A9E6EDD7-F1
#
_cell.length_a   1.000
_cell.length_b   1.000
_cell.length_c   1.000
_cell.angle_alpha   90.00
_cell.angle_beta   90.00
_cell.angle_gamma   90.00
#
_symmetry.space_group_name_H-M   'P 1'
#
loop_
_entity.id
_entity.type
_entity.pdbx_description
1 polymer ?
#
loop_
_entity_poly.entity_id
_entity_poly.type
_entity_poly.pdbx_seq_one_letter_code
_entity_poly.pdbx_strand_id
1 'polypeptide(L)'
;MTINIQNHPCFNDSSRHKFGRIHLPVAPKCNIQCNYCNRKFDCMNENRPGVTSKVLSPGQALYYLDNALKLSPNISVVGIAGPGDPFANPDETMETLRLVRKKYPEMLLCVATNGLDVLPYIDELADLQVSHVTLTINAIDPEIGAEIYAWVRYQKRMYRDLQGAQLLLENQLAALQKLKRLGVTAKVNSIIIPGVNDTHVVEVARQVAAMGADILNAMPYYNTTETVFENIPEPDPVMVLEIQEEAGKLLPQMKHCARCRADAVGIIGEINTDEINAKMAEAALLPKNPEDHRPFIAVGSIEGVLINQHLGEADRFLVYALDKENKSCTLVDSRQAPPPGGGKERWAALAEVLYDCRALLVNSAGDSPVSVLTAHGIEVLSIEGVIEEAVYGLFTGQNLKHLIKSSQIHACKSGCSGTGNGCG
;
A
#
# COMPACT_ATOMS: atom_id res chain seq x y z
N MET A 1 9.31 1.60 -28.24
CA MET A 1 7.88 1.56 -28.59
C MET A 1 7.20 2.72 -27.88
N THR A 2 6.29 3.44 -28.53
CA THR A 2 5.58 4.56 -27.91
C THR A 2 4.39 4.02 -27.11
N ILE A 3 4.32 4.33 -25.82
CA ILE A 3 3.19 3.94 -24.95
C ILE A 3 1.92 4.62 -25.45
N ASN A 4 0.86 3.85 -25.72
CA ASN A 4 -0.41 4.40 -26.18
C ASN A 4 -1.33 4.75 -25.00
N ILE A 5 -1.28 6.01 -24.58
CA ILE A 5 -2.11 6.54 -23.48
C ILE A 5 -3.62 6.41 -23.72
N GLN A 6 -4.07 6.26 -24.96
CA GLN A 6 -5.49 6.12 -25.30
C GLN A 6 -6.08 4.80 -24.80
N ASN A 7 -5.26 3.79 -24.49
CA ASN A 7 -5.74 2.52 -23.97
C ASN A 7 -6.14 2.59 -22.48
N HIS A 8 -5.89 3.71 -21.79
CA HIS A 8 -6.19 3.82 -20.36
C HIS A 8 -7.71 3.88 -20.11
N PRO A 9 -8.34 2.88 -19.47
CA PRO A 9 -9.79 2.79 -19.37
C PRO A 9 -10.38 3.83 -18.42
N CYS A 10 -9.64 4.29 -17.40
CA CYS A 10 -10.12 5.36 -16.51
C CYS A 10 -10.11 6.77 -17.13
N PHE A 11 -9.21 7.03 -18.08
CA PHE A 11 -9.02 8.37 -18.67
C PHE A 11 -9.64 8.50 -20.06
N ASN A 12 -9.86 7.38 -20.75
CA ASN A 12 -10.52 7.36 -22.05
C ASN A 12 -11.76 6.45 -22.01
N ASP A 13 -12.94 7.09 -22.10
CA ASP A 13 -14.24 6.43 -22.08
C ASP A 13 -14.38 5.35 -23.18
N SER A 14 -13.83 5.62 -24.37
CA SER A 14 -13.89 4.68 -25.50
C SER A 14 -13.12 3.38 -25.28
N SER A 15 -12.19 3.38 -24.32
CA SER A 15 -11.33 2.24 -23.96
C SER A 15 -11.89 1.41 -22.80
N ARG A 16 -12.86 1.94 -22.04
CA ARG A 16 -13.30 1.36 -20.77
C ARG A 16 -13.85 -0.06 -20.86
N HIS A 17 -14.39 -0.47 -22.01
CA HIS A 17 -14.95 -1.81 -22.24
C HIS A 17 -14.01 -2.75 -23.04
N LYS A 18 -12.86 -2.25 -23.49
CA LYS A 18 -11.90 -3.00 -24.31
C LYS A 18 -10.66 -3.37 -23.54
N PHE A 19 -10.16 -2.43 -22.74
CA PHE A 19 -8.89 -2.55 -22.06
C PHE A 19 -9.09 -2.68 -20.55
N GLY A 20 -8.40 -3.65 -19.97
CA GLY A 20 -8.40 -3.89 -18.55
C GLY A 20 -7.33 -3.11 -17.80
N ARG A 21 -7.50 -3.07 -16.48
CA ARG A 21 -6.51 -2.59 -15.51
C ARG A 21 -6.26 -3.66 -14.45
N ILE A 22 -5.12 -3.58 -13.81
CA ILE A 22 -4.80 -4.31 -12.58
C ILE A 22 -4.29 -3.32 -11.53
N HIS A 23 -4.80 -3.40 -10.31
CA HIS A 23 -4.24 -2.70 -9.17
C HIS A 23 -3.36 -3.65 -8.33
N LEU A 24 -2.18 -3.17 -7.96
CA LEU A 24 -1.22 -3.91 -7.14
C LEU A 24 -1.24 -3.38 -5.70
N PRO A 25 -1.74 -4.16 -4.72
CA PRO A 25 -1.95 -3.69 -3.35
C PRO A 25 -0.65 -3.72 -2.52
N VAL A 26 0.28 -2.82 -2.82
CA VAL A 26 1.61 -2.76 -2.20
C VAL A 26 1.77 -1.65 -1.15
N ALA A 27 0.75 -0.82 -0.96
CA ALA A 27 0.86 0.41 -0.18
C ALA A 27 -0.08 0.45 1.04
N PRO A 28 0.16 -0.31 2.13
CA PRO A 28 -0.78 -0.44 3.24
C PRO A 28 -0.85 0.78 4.18
N LYS A 29 0.25 1.51 4.39
CA LYS A 29 0.27 2.67 5.29
C LYS A 29 -0.40 3.87 4.62
N CYS A 30 -0.86 4.83 5.42
CA CYS A 30 -1.28 6.14 4.92
C CYS A 30 -0.87 7.23 5.93
N ASN A 31 -0.58 8.42 5.43
CA ASN A 31 0.01 9.57 6.13
C ASN A 31 -1.01 10.67 6.48
N ILE A 32 -2.29 10.51 6.15
CA ILE A 32 -3.39 11.37 6.58
C ILE A 32 -4.53 10.55 7.17
N GLN A 33 -5.47 11.17 7.87
CA GLN A 33 -6.75 10.57 8.24
C GLN A 33 -7.91 11.45 7.78
N CYS A 34 -8.64 10.98 6.77
CA CYS A 34 -9.90 11.59 6.37
C CYS A 34 -11.01 11.20 7.35
N ASN A 35 -11.92 12.11 7.64
CA ASN A 35 -13.05 11.87 8.54
C ASN A 35 -14.10 10.91 7.98
N TYR A 36 -14.05 10.63 6.67
CA TYR A 36 -14.86 9.62 5.98
C TYR A 36 -14.16 8.26 5.80
N CYS A 37 -12.95 8.06 6.35
CA CYS A 37 -12.16 6.85 6.10
C CYS A 37 -12.06 5.97 7.35
N ASN A 38 -12.33 4.67 7.19
CA ASN A 38 -12.04 3.64 8.18
C ASN A 38 -10.85 2.79 7.72
N ARG A 39 -9.79 2.76 8.53
CA ARG A 39 -8.48 2.13 8.21
C ARG A 39 -8.51 0.61 8.21
N LYS A 40 -9.64 0.00 8.59
CA LYS A 40 -9.90 -1.44 8.41
C LYS A 40 -10.07 -1.81 6.93
N PHE A 41 -10.35 -0.82 6.07
CA PHE A 41 -10.63 -1.00 4.65
C PHE A 41 -9.63 -0.23 3.78
N ASP A 42 -9.62 -0.57 2.49
CA ASP A 42 -8.88 0.10 1.44
C ASP A 42 -9.27 1.58 1.33
N CYS A 43 -8.36 2.40 0.81
CA CYS A 43 -8.47 3.85 0.78
C CYS A 43 -9.73 4.31 0.03
N MET A 44 -10.60 5.03 0.73
CA MET A 44 -11.87 5.56 0.20
C MET A 44 -11.71 6.58 -0.94
N ASN A 45 -10.50 7.09 -1.16
CA ASN A 45 -10.22 8.08 -2.20
C ASN A 45 -10.22 7.49 -3.61
N GLU A 46 -9.88 6.21 -3.76
CA GLU A 46 -9.85 5.51 -5.06
C GLU A 46 -10.70 4.23 -5.03
N ASN A 47 -11.00 3.71 -3.84
CA ASN A 47 -11.62 2.39 -3.67
C ASN A 47 -13.08 2.42 -3.24
N ARG A 48 -13.76 1.30 -3.52
CA ARG A 48 -15.11 1.03 -3.02
C ARG A 48 -15.08 0.93 -1.49
N PRO A 49 -16.07 1.51 -0.78
CA PRO A 49 -16.18 1.37 0.67
C PRO A 49 -16.26 -0.10 1.13
N GLY A 50 -15.67 -0.41 2.29
CA GLY A 50 -15.82 -1.71 2.96
C GLY A 50 -14.98 -2.87 2.37
N VAL A 51 -14.05 -2.58 1.46
CA VAL A 51 -13.19 -3.61 0.84
C VAL A 51 -11.85 -3.67 1.57
N THR A 52 -11.27 -4.86 1.71
CA THR A 52 -9.89 -5.04 2.18
C THR A 52 -9.12 -5.89 1.18
N SER A 53 -8.00 -5.38 0.68
CA SER A 53 -7.09 -6.12 -0.19
C SER A 53 -5.99 -6.83 0.61
N LYS A 54 -5.53 -8.00 0.13
CA LYS A 54 -4.30 -8.61 0.66
C LYS A 54 -3.11 -7.73 0.27
N VAL A 55 -2.21 -7.47 1.20
CA VAL A 55 -1.00 -6.68 0.93
C VAL A 55 0.06 -7.57 0.32
N LEU A 56 0.67 -7.12 -0.77
CA LEU A 56 1.78 -7.80 -1.44
C LEU A 56 3.06 -6.98 -1.32
N SER A 57 4.20 -7.65 -1.26
CA SER A 57 5.51 -7.03 -1.52
C SER A 57 5.72 -6.81 -3.03
N PRO A 58 6.69 -5.97 -3.44
CA PRO A 58 6.94 -5.71 -4.87
C PRO A 58 7.19 -6.96 -5.72
N GLY A 59 7.98 -7.93 -5.22
CA GLY A 59 8.24 -9.18 -5.91
C GLY A 59 7.00 -10.07 -6.04
N GLN A 60 6.21 -10.19 -4.97
CA GLN A 60 4.92 -10.90 -5.01
C GLN A 60 3.91 -10.22 -5.95
N ALA A 61 3.89 -8.88 -5.99
CA ALA A 61 3.03 -8.12 -6.89
C ALA A 61 3.39 -8.33 -8.36
N LEU A 62 4.69 -8.43 -8.69
CA LEU A 62 5.15 -8.79 -10.03
C LEU A 62 4.74 -10.22 -10.41
N TYR A 63 4.89 -11.18 -9.49
CA TYR A 63 4.41 -12.56 -9.69
C TYR A 63 2.89 -12.61 -9.92
N TYR A 64 2.13 -11.82 -9.16
CA TYR A 64 0.70 -11.72 -9.33
C TYR A 64 0.32 -11.14 -10.70
N LEU A 65 1.00 -10.07 -11.12
CA LEU A 65 0.83 -9.45 -12.44
C LEU A 65 1.05 -10.46 -13.57
N ASP A 66 2.15 -11.22 -13.54
CA ASP A 66 2.44 -12.25 -14.54
C ASP A 66 1.29 -13.24 -14.73
N ASN A 67 0.69 -13.67 -13.62
CA ASN A 67 -0.39 -14.64 -13.63
C ASN A 67 -1.72 -14.00 -14.06
N ALA A 68 -1.98 -12.76 -13.62
CA ALA A 68 -3.16 -12.01 -14.03
C ALA A 68 -3.17 -11.74 -15.54
N LEU A 69 -2.03 -11.42 -16.15
CA LEU A 69 -1.91 -11.20 -17.60
C LEU A 69 -2.20 -12.46 -18.43
N LYS A 70 -1.87 -13.65 -17.90
CA LYS A 70 -2.21 -14.92 -18.57
C LYS A 70 -3.72 -15.19 -18.57
N LEU A 71 -4.40 -14.78 -17.50
CA LEU A 71 -5.84 -14.96 -17.32
C LEU A 71 -6.67 -13.86 -17.99
N SER A 72 -6.14 -12.63 -18.04
CA SER A 72 -6.80 -11.45 -18.62
C SER A 72 -5.83 -10.70 -19.56
N PRO A 73 -5.62 -11.19 -20.79
CA PRO A 73 -4.62 -10.61 -21.71
C PRO A 73 -4.95 -9.18 -22.20
N ASN A 74 -6.17 -8.70 -21.96
CA ASN A 74 -6.61 -7.36 -22.31
C ASN A 74 -6.19 -6.27 -21.30
N ILE A 75 -5.53 -6.64 -20.20
CA ILE A 75 -4.95 -5.68 -19.26
C ILE A 75 -3.90 -4.83 -20.00
N SER A 76 -4.05 -3.52 -19.91
CA SER A 76 -3.12 -2.55 -20.52
C SER A 76 -2.54 -1.56 -19.52
N VAL A 77 -3.10 -1.52 -18.30
CA VAL A 77 -2.73 -0.59 -17.24
C VAL A 77 -2.40 -1.35 -15.97
N VAL A 78 -1.27 -0.99 -15.37
CA VAL A 78 -0.89 -1.39 -14.00
C VAL A 78 -0.95 -0.16 -13.11
N GLY A 79 -1.76 -0.23 -12.05
CA GLY A 79 -1.98 0.85 -11.11
C GLY A 79 -1.58 0.50 -9.68
N ILE A 80 -1.20 1.50 -8.89
CA ILE A 80 -1.04 1.38 -7.44
C ILE A 80 -1.99 2.39 -6.77
N ALA A 81 -2.96 1.89 -6.00
CA ALA A 81 -4.08 2.68 -5.46
C ALA A 81 -4.38 2.42 -3.98
N GLY A 82 -3.55 1.66 -3.27
CA GLY A 82 -3.75 1.36 -1.85
C GLY A 82 -3.14 0.03 -1.40
N PRO A 83 -3.59 -0.54 -0.27
CA PRO A 83 -4.78 -0.16 0.52
C PRO A 83 -4.78 1.20 1.24
N GLY A 84 -3.62 1.79 1.51
CA GLY A 84 -3.44 3.11 2.09
C GLY A 84 -3.10 4.16 1.03
N ASP A 85 -2.01 4.90 1.23
CA ASP A 85 -1.48 5.88 0.27
C ASP A 85 -0.12 5.40 -0.28
N PRO A 86 0.08 5.38 -1.61
CA PRO A 86 1.34 4.95 -2.21
C PRO A 86 2.57 5.67 -1.68
N PHE A 87 2.50 6.97 -1.42
CA PHE A 87 3.66 7.76 -0.97
C PHE A 87 3.81 7.84 0.56
N ALA A 88 2.90 7.20 1.30
CA ALA A 88 3.18 6.74 2.66
C ALA A 88 3.95 5.40 2.70
N ASN A 89 4.12 4.74 1.55
CA ASN A 89 4.89 3.51 1.33
C ASN A 89 5.80 3.68 0.08
N PRO A 90 6.65 4.72 0.05
CA PRO A 90 7.35 5.10 -1.17
C PRO A 90 8.32 4.02 -1.65
N ASP A 91 8.97 3.30 -0.73
CA ASP A 91 9.93 2.26 -1.07
C ASP A 91 9.24 1.11 -1.83
N GLU A 92 8.16 0.57 -1.29
CA GLU A 92 7.39 -0.51 -1.93
C GLU A 92 6.71 -0.04 -3.23
N THR A 93 6.18 1.18 -3.26
CA THR A 93 5.52 1.75 -4.44
C THR A 93 6.50 1.93 -5.59
N MET A 94 7.62 2.62 -5.35
CA MET A 94 8.61 2.91 -6.40
C MET A 94 9.28 1.64 -6.88
N GLU A 95 9.62 0.71 -5.98
CA GLU A 95 10.19 -0.57 -6.38
C GLU A 95 9.23 -1.38 -7.26
N THR A 96 7.94 -1.41 -6.92
CA THR A 96 6.93 -2.08 -7.76
C THR A 96 6.88 -1.45 -9.16
N LEU A 97 6.86 -0.13 -9.26
CA LEU A 97 6.86 0.56 -10.56
C LEU A 97 8.12 0.28 -11.37
N ARG A 98 9.31 0.26 -10.74
CA ARG A 98 10.57 -0.10 -11.40
C ARG A 98 10.54 -1.52 -11.95
N LEU A 99 10.11 -2.48 -11.14
CA LEU A 99 10.00 -3.88 -11.54
C LEU A 99 9.04 -4.07 -12.70
N VAL A 100 7.86 -3.45 -12.65
CA VAL A 100 6.88 -3.51 -13.73
C VAL A 100 7.44 -2.84 -15.00
N ARG A 101 8.02 -1.64 -14.91
CA ARG A 101 8.59 -0.97 -16.09
C ARG A 101 9.71 -1.78 -16.74
N LYS A 102 10.57 -2.41 -15.94
CA LYS A 102 11.68 -3.24 -16.42
C LYS A 102 11.16 -4.46 -17.20
N LYS A 103 10.10 -5.10 -16.72
CA LYS A 103 9.58 -6.35 -17.28
C LYS A 103 8.55 -6.14 -18.39
N TYR A 104 7.72 -5.11 -18.27
CA TYR A 104 6.60 -4.77 -19.13
C TYR A 104 6.73 -3.31 -19.63
N PRO A 105 7.73 -3.00 -20.47
CA PRO A 105 8.03 -1.63 -20.89
C PRO A 105 6.89 -0.96 -21.67
N GLU A 106 5.95 -1.72 -22.24
CA GLU A 106 4.78 -1.24 -22.97
C GLU A 106 3.57 -0.93 -22.07
N MET A 107 3.55 -1.39 -20.82
CA MET A 107 2.41 -1.18 -19.92
C MET A 107 2.26 0.30 -19.56
N LEU A 108 1.02 0.75 -19.51
CA LEU A 108 0.67 2.03 -18.89
C LEU A 108 0.79 1.87 -17.37
N LEU A 109 1.55 2.78 -16.76
CA LEU A 109 1.65 2.86 -15.31
C LEU A 109 0.83 4.03 -14.79
N CYS A 110 0.11 3.81 -13.69
CA CYS A 110 -0.58 4.86 -12.97
C CYS A 110 -0.47 4.71 -11.44
N VAL A 111 -0.65 5.83 -10.74
CA VAL A 111 -0.67 5.84 -9.26
C VAL A 111 -1.71 6.82 -8.77
N ALA A 112 -2.44 6.46 -7.70
CA ALA A 112 -3.42 7.31 -7.06
C ALA A 112 -2.97 7.65 -5.63
N THR A 113 -2.90 8.94 -5.29
CA THR A 113 -2.39 9.41 -3.99
C THR A 113 -3.24 10.56 -3.44
N ASN A 114 -3.18 10.75 -2.13
CA ASN A 114 -3.69 11.95 -1.46
C ASN A 114 -2.83 13.20 -1.73
N GLY A 115 -1.62 13.05 -2.28
CA GLY A 115 -0.77 14.16 -2.74
C GLY A 115 0.16 14.77 -1.69
N LEU A 116 0.15 14.29 -0.43
CA LEU A 116 1.01 14.85 0.63
C LEU A 116 2.51 14.65 0.37
N ASP A 117 2.92 13.40 0.06
CA ASP A 117 4.34 12.99 0.04
C ASP A 117 4.86 12.60 -1.35
N VAL A 118 4.09 12.86 -2.42
CA VAL A 118 4.47 12.46 -3.79
C VAL A 118 5.55 13.36 -4.42
N LEU A 119 5.64 14.62 -3.98
CA LEU A 119 6.48 15.65 -4.62
C LEU A 119 7.95 15.25 -4.86
N PRO A 120 8.65 14.59 -3.91
CA PRO A 120 10.05 14.16 -4.10
C PRO A 120 10.22 13.07 -5.17
N TYR A 121 9.16 12.32 -5.49
CA TYR A 121 9.22 11.16 -6.39
C TYR A 121 8.76 11.47 -7.81
N ILE A 122 8.19 12.66 -8.06
CA ILE A 122 7.60 13.02 -9.37
C ILE A 122 8.60 12.95 -10.52
N ASP A 123 9.88 13.30 -10.30
CA ASP A 123 10.89 13.21 -11.35
C ASP A 123 11.12 11.74 -11.74
N GLU A 124 11.25 10.86 -10.75
CA GLU A 124 11.40 9.42 -10.99
C GLU A 124 10.14 8.78 -11.59
N LEU A 125 8.94 9.23 -11.21
CA LEU A 125 7.69 8.80 -11.86
C LEU A 125 7.71 9.13 -13.35
N ALA A 126 8.17 10.33 -13.72
CA ALA A 126 8.31 10.74 -15.12
C ALA A 126 9.37 9.91 -15.86
N ASP A 127 10.52 9.65 -15.23
CA ASP A 127 11.58 8.79 -15.78
C ASP A 127 11.09 7.35 -16.02
N LEU A 128 10.25 6.83 -15.11
CA LEU A 128 9.57 5.54 -15.23
C LEU A 128 8.38 5.58 -16.21
N GLN A 129 8.15 6.71 -16.89
CA GLN A 129 7.05 6.91 -17.82
C GLN A 129 5.69 6.56 -17.20
N VAL A 130 5.50 6.89 -15.92
CA VAL A 130 4.18 6.86 -15.29
C VAL A 130 3.32 7.89 -16.02
N SER A 131 2.33 7.38 -16.74
CA SER A 131 1.57 8.20 -17.69
C SER A 131 0.46 8.99 -17.00
N HIS A 132 -0.08 8.45 -15.90
CA HIS A 132 -1.22 9.02 -15.21
C HIS A 132 -1.02 9.04 -13.70
N VAL A 133 -1.26 10.19 -13.08
CA VAL A 133 -1.27 10.34 -11.62
C VAL A 133 -2.60 10.92 -11.18
N THR A 134 -3.25 10.27 -10.22
CA THR A 134 -4.47 10.77 -9.60
C THR A 134 -4.12 11.42 -8.26
N LEU A 135 -4.51 12.68 -8.07
CA LEU A 135 -4.45 13.39 -6.80
C LEU A 135 -5.85 13.50 -6.21
N THR A 136 -6.02 13.27 -4.91
CA THR A 136 -7.30 13.53 -4.23
C THR A 136 -7.26 14.86 -3.52
N ILE A 137 -8.00 15.85 -4.03
CA ILE A 137 -8.06 17.22 -3.50
C ILE A 137 -9.54 17.52 -3.23
N ASN A 138 -9.94 17.53 -1.95
CA ASN A 138 -11.35 17.72 -1.59
C ASN A 138 -11.71 19.18 -1.23
N ALA A 139 -10.70 20.04 -1.03
CA ALA A 139 -10.90 21.43 -0.68
C ALA A 139 -9.71 22.28 -1.14
N ILE A 140 -9.97 23.50 -1.59
CA ILE A 140 -8.95 24.55 -1.81
C ILE A 140 -8.94 25.61 -0.71
N ASP A 141 -9.86 25.49 0.24
CA ASP A 141 -9.96 26.34 1.42
C ASP A 141 -9.50 25.49 2.61
N PRO A 142 -8.42 25.89 3.32
CA PRO A 142 -7.93 25.18 4.48
C PRO A 142 -8.95 25.04 5.61
N GLU A 143 -9.92 25.96 5.77
CA GLU A 143 -10.97 25.85 6.79
C GLU A 143 -11.89 24.67 6.50
N ILE A 144 -12.39 24.55 5.27
CA ILE A 144 -13.15 23.39 4.81
C ILE A 144 -12.29 22.12 4.88
N GLY A 145 -11.01 22.21 4.50
CA GLY A 145 -10.08 21.10 4.60
C GLY A 145 -9.90 20.58 6.04
N ALA A 146 -9.89 21.48 7.03
CA ALA A 146 -9.76 21.13 8.45
C ALA A 146 -10.96 20.31 8.96
N GLU A 147 -12.14 20.50 8.38
CA GLU A 147 -13.31 19.67 8.66
C GLU A 147 -13.20 18.26 8.06
N ILE A 148 -12.50 18.12 6.92
CA ILE A 148 -12.39 16.86 6.19
C ILE A 148 -11.28 15.96 6.76
N TYR A 149 -10.18 16.53 7.23
CA TYR A 149 -8.98 15.78 7.65
C TYR A 149 -8.72 15.89 9.15
N ALA A 150 -8.87 14.78 9.90
CA ALA A 150 -8.60 14.74 11.34
C ALA A 150 -7.13 15.03 11.70
N TRP A 151 -6.19 14.52 10.90
CA TRP A 151 -4.77 14.75 11.08
C TRP A 151 -3.97 14.47 9.80
N VAL A 152 -2.79 15.09 9.73
CA VAL A 152 -1.79 14.93 8.67
C VAL A 152 -0.44 14.62 9.33
N ARG A 153 0.23 13.54 8.93
CA ARG A 153 1.54 13.14 9.45
C ARG A 153 2.60 13.36 8.38
N TYR A 154 3.37 14.43 8.53
CA TYR A 154 4.40 14.85 7.58
C TYR A 154 5.75 14.96 8.28
N GLN A 155 6.82 14.43 7.66
CA GLN A 155 8.20 14.48 8.20
C GLN A 155 8.30 14.06 9.69
N LYS A 156 7.63 12.96 10.05
CA LYS A 156 7.56 12.41 11.43
C LYS A 156 6.88 13.32 12.46
N ARG A 157 6.24 14.41 12.04
CA ARG A 157 5.42 15.29 12.88
C ARG A 157 3.95 15.13 12.55
N MET A 158 3.09 15.39 13.53
CA MET A 158 1.64 15.30 13.40
C MET A 158 1.04 16.70 13.45
N TYR A 159 0.27 17.04 12.43
CA TYR A 159 -0.44 18.29 12.24
C TYR A 159 -1.94 18.02 12.29
N ARG A 160 -2.72 18.98 12.80
CA ARG A 160 -4.18 18.89 12.95
C ARG A 160 -4.82 20.20 12.52
N ASP A 161 -6.13 20.15 12.37
CA ASP A 161 -6.98 21.31 12.11
C ASP A 161 -6.47 22.11 10.90
N LEU A 162 -6.55 23.44 10.97
CA LEU A 162 -6.15 24.35 9.90
C LEU A 162 -4.70 24.15 9.44
N GLN A 163 -3.76 23.91 10.37
CA GLN A 163 -2.35 23.70 10.03
C GLN A 163 -2.14 22.43 9.20
N GLY A 164 -2.84 21.36 9.55
CA GLY A 164 -2.79 20.10 8.80
C GLY A 164 -3.40 20.25 7.41
N ALA A 165 -4.57 20.88 7.33
CA ALA A 165 -5.27 21.12 6.07
C ALA A 165 -4.47 22.01 5.11
N GLN A 166 -3.90 23.11 5.62
CA GLN A 166 -3.06 24.01 4.83
C GLN A 166 -1.81 23.29 4.31
N LEU A 167 -1.11 22.55 5.17
CA LEU A 167 0.09 21.79 4.76
C LEU A 167 -0.23 20.76 3.67
N LEU A 168 -1.33 20.02 3.80
CA LEU A 168 -1.76 19.05 2.80
C LEU A 168 -2.06 19.74 1.47
N LEU A 169 -2.85 20.82 1.49
CA LEU A 169 -3.21 21.57 0.31
C LEU A 169 -1.97 22.12 -0.42
N GLU A 170 -1.04 22.74 0.30
CA GLU A 170 0.20 23.28 -0.28
C GLU A 170 1.00 22.19 -1.02
N ASN A 171 1.13 20.99 -0.43
CA ASN A 171 1.82 19.86 -1.07
C ASN A 171 1.05 19.31 -2.27
N GLN A 172 -0.28 19.18 -2.17
CA GLN A 172 -1.14 18.73 -3.28
C GLN A 172 -1.03 19.63 -4.50
N LEU A 173 -1.13 20.95 -4.31
CA LEU A 173 -1.03 21.92 -5.39
C LEU A 173 0.37 21.98 -5.98
N ALA A 174 1.41 21.90 -5.15
CA ALA A 174 2.80 21.80 -5.62
C ALA A 174 3.04 20.53 -6.45
N ALA A 175 2.49 19.39 -6.01
CA ALA A 175 2.55 18.13 -6.74
C ALA A 175 1.85 18.23 -8.10
N LEU A 176 0.61 18.74 -8.14
CA LEU A 176 -0.12 18.96 -9.39
C LEU A 176 0.70 19.81 -10.36
N GLN A 177 1.24 20.93 -9.89
CA GLN A 177 2.02 21.83 -10.73
C GLN A 177 3.27 21.14 -11.31
N LYS A 178 3.97 20.34 -10.51
CA LYS A 178 5.18 19.62 -10.95
C LYS A 178 4.83 18.50 -11.94
N LEU A 179 3.77 17.73 -11.70
CA LEU A 179 3.28 16.70 -12.63
C LEU A 179 3.00 17.30 -14.01
N LYS A 180 2.30 18.45 -14.05
CA LYS A 180 1.98 19.12 -15.31
C LYS A 180 3.21 19.68 -16.03
N ARG A 181 4.20 20.20 -15.30
CA ARG A 181 5.48 20.64 -15.89
C ARG A 181 6.23 19.51 -16.57
N LEU A 182 6.12 18.28 -16.07
CA LEU A 182 6.74 17.09 -16.66
C LEU A 182 5.85 16.38 -17.70
N GLY A 183 4.69 16.94 -18.04
CA GLY A 183 3.81 16.37 -19.06
C GLY A 183 3.05 15.11 -18.62
N VAL A 184 2.98 14.83 -17.32
CA VAL A 184 2.18 13.71 -16.78
C VAL A 184 0.69 14.09 -16.83
N THR A 185 -0.16 13.13 -17.22
CA THR A 185 -1.62 13.32 -17.15
C THR A 185 -2.07 13.27 -15.69
N ALA A 186 -2.67 14.35 -15.21
CA ALA A 186 -3.13 14.50 -13.85
C ALA A 186 -4.67 14.45 -13.78
N LYS A 187 -5.18 13.46 -13.05
CA LYS A 187 -6.58 13.39 -12.63
C LYS A 187 -6.72 13.95 -11.23
N VAL A 188 -7.76 14.72 -10.99
CA VAL A 188 -8.16 15.10 -9.63
C VAL A 188 -9.41 14.34 -9.24
N ASN A 189 -9.38 13.66 -8.10
CA ASN A 189 -10.59 13.17 -7.43
C ASN A 189 -11.01 14.20 -6.37
N SER A 190 -12.32 14.45 -6.27
CA SER A 190 -12.91 15.22 -5.17
C SER A 190 -14.16 14.52 -4.67
N ILE A 191 -14.22 14.22 -3.38
CA ILE A 191 -15.40 13.62 -2.75
C ILE A 191 -16.39 14.73 -2.41
N ILE A 192 -17.65 14.60 -2.87
CA ILE A 192 -18.77 15.48 -2.56
C ILE A 192 -19.37 15.04 -1.23
N ILE A 193 -19.23 15.87 -0.20
CA ILE A 193 -19.64 15.60 1.18
C ILE A 193 -20.72 16.63 1.57
N PRO A 194 -22.01 16.19 1.70
CA PRO A 194 -23.12 17.08 2.02
C PRO A 194 -22.87 17.91 3.28
N GLY A 195 -23.13 19.22 3.19
CA GLY A 195 -22.97 20.15 4.30
C GLY A 195 -21.53 20.46 4.71
N VAL A 196 -20.52 19.91 4.03
CA VAL A 196 -19.09 20.17 4.30
C VAL A 196 -18.43 20.86 3.10
N ASN A 197 -18.46 20.24 1.92
CA ASN A 197 -17.82 20.79 0.71
C ASN A 197 -18.67 20.72 -0.56
N ASP A 198 -19.94 20.32 -0.46
CA ASP A 198 -20.90 20.22 -1.57
C ASP A 198 -21.02 21.52 -2.38
N THR A 199 -20.96 22.68 -1.73
CA THR A 199 -20.93 23.99 -2.40
C THR A 199 -19.53 24.42 -2.89
N HIS A 200 -18.49 23.70 -2.50
CA HIS A 200 -17.08 24.05 -2.73
C HIS A 200 -16.40 23.27 -3.86
N VAL A 201 -16.92 22.10 -4.24
CA VAL A 201 -16.31 21.24 -5.26
C VAL A 201 -16.14 21.96 -6.62
N VAL A 202 -17.02 22.89 -6.97
CA VAL A 202 -16.88 23.70 -8.19
C VAL A 202 -15.67 24.64 -8.12
N GLU A 203 -15.33 25.14 -6.93
CA GLU A 203 -14.14 25.97 -6.74
C GLU A 203 -12.86 25.14 -6.75
N VAL A 204 -12.91 23.91 -6.21
CA VAL A 204 -11.84 22.92 -6.43
C VAL A 204 -11.60 22.72 -7.92
N ALA A 205 -12.68 22.49 -8.70
CA ALA A 205 -12.60 22.31 -10.15
C ALA A 205 -11.96 23.52 -10.84
N ARG A 206 -12.36 24.75 -10.48
CA ARG A 206 -11.80 25.98 -11.02
C ARG A 206 -10.30 26.08 -10.79
N GLN A 207 -9.87 25.86 -9.55
CA GLN A 207 -8.47 25.98 -9.16
C GLN A 207 -7.60 24.94 -9.87
N VAL A 208 -8.00 23.66 -9.84
CA VAL A 208 -7.18 22.59 -10.45
C VAL A 208 -7.17 22.67 -11.97
N ALA A 209 -8.25 23.15 -12.60
CA ALA A 209 -8.27 23.46 -14.04
C ALA A 209 -7.30 24.58 -14.40
N ALA A 210 -7.26 25.66 -13.62
CA ALA A 210 -6.30 26.75 -13.83
C ALA A 210 -4.84 26.29 -13.68
N MET A 211 -4.60 25.23 -12.90
CA MET A 211 -3.29 24.60 -12.73
C MET A 211 -2.98 23.52 -13.78
N GLY A 212 -3.90 23.25 -14.69
CA GLY A 212 -3.71 22.34 -15.83
C GLY A 212 -4.01 20.87 -15.55
N ALA A 213 -4.80 20.53 -14.52
CA ALA A 213 -5.36 19.17 -14.41
C ALA A 213 -6.12 18.80 -15.71
N ASP A 214 -6.10 17.52 -16.09
CA ASP A 214 -6.66 17.08 -17.38
C ASP A 214 -8.11 16.60 -17.25
N ILE A 215 -8.45 16.06 -16.08
CA ILE A 215 -9.77 15.49 -15.81
C ILE A 215 -10.06 15.58 -14.30
N LEU A 216 -11.31 15.85 -13.97
CA LEU A 216 -11.84 15.80 -12.62
C LEU A 216 -12.82 14.64 -12.49
N ASN A 217 -12.85 14.05 -11.30
CA ASN A 217 -13.76 13.00 -10.92
C ASN A 217 -14.40 13.42 -9.60
N ALA A 218 -15.48 14.20 -9.70
CA ALA A 218 -16.30 14.58 -8.55
C ALA A 218 -17.18 13.38 -8.17
N MET A 219 -16.86 12.72 -7.05
CA MET A 219 -17.48 11.46 -6.64
C MET A 219 -18.38 11.67 -5.43
N PRO A 220 -19.50 10.93 -5.32
CA PRO A 220 -20.33 10.99 -4.13
C PRO A 220 -19.59 10.41 -2.92
N TYR A 221 -19.75 11.07 -1.77
CA TYR A 221 -19.52 10.48 -0.47
C TYR A 221 -20.42 9.24 -0.28
N TYR A 222 -19.88 8.21 0.36
CA TYR A 222 -20.68 7.05 0.79
C TYR A 222 -20.56 6.93 2.29
N ASN A 223 -21.69 6.64 2.92
CA ASN A 223 -21.76 6.50 4.35
C ASN A 223 -20.90 5.32 4.80
N THR A 224 -20.02 5.55 5.77
CA THR A 224 -19.12 4.52 6.31
C THR A 224 -19.21 4.52 7.82
N THR A 225 -19.57 3.39 8.40
CA THR A 225 -19.68 3.22 9.85
C THR A 225 -18.32 3.29 10.53
N GLU A 226 -18.33 3.63 11.82
CA GLU A 226 -17.12 3.82 12.64
C GLU A 226 -16.19 4.91 12.08
N THR A 227 -16.77 5.96 11.50
CA THR A 227 -16.03 7.14 11.03
C THR A 227 -16.62 8.41 11.64
N VAL A 228 -15.84 9.49 11.66
CA VAL A 228 -16.34 10.79 12.17
C VAL A 228 -17.54 11.27 11.34
N PHE A 229 -17.56 10.97 10.04
CA PHE A 229 -18.64 11.34 9.13
C PHE A 229 -19.77 10.30 9.05
N GLU A 230 -19.81 9.28 9.91
CA GLU A 230 -20.83 8.21 9.84
C GLU A 230 -22.29 8.70 9.94
N ASN A 231 -22.52 9.92 10.42
CA ASN A 231 -23.86 10.51 10.53
C ASN A 231 -24.18 11.52 9.41
N ILE A 232 -23.26 11.74 8.47
CA ILE A 232 -23.53 12.53 7.26
C ILE A 232 -24.28 11.63 6.27
N PRO A 233 -25.42 12.06 5.71
CA PRO A 233 -26.12 11.30 4.68
C PRO A 233 -25.32 11.27 3.38
N GLU A 234 -25.55 10.25 2.55
CA GLU A 234 -25.04 10.24 1.17
C GLU A 234 -25.65 11.40 0.38
N PRO A 235 -24.91 12.03 -0.54
CA PRO A 235 -25.42 13.13 -1.35
C PRO A 235 -26.57 12.64 -2.24
N ASP A 236 -27.60 13.48 -2.37
CA ASP A 236 -28.70 13.22 -3.29
C ASP A 236 -28.16 13.08 -4.73
N PRO A 237 -28.62 12.09 -5.53
CA PRO A 237 -28.14 11.92 -6.90
C PRO A 237 -28.31 13.16 -7.78
N VAL A 238 -29.34 13.99 -7.56
CA VAL A 238 -29.55 15.26 -8.27
C VAL A 238 -28.43 16.25 -7.92
N MET A 239 -28.11 16.42 -6.64
CA MET A 239 -27.00 17.27 -6.18
C MET A 239 -25.67 16.83 -6.82
N VAL A 240 -25.41 15.52 -6.87
CA VAL A 240 -24.18 15.00 -7.50
C VAL A 240 -24.12 15.37 -8.98
N LEU A 241 -25.22 15.19 -9.71
CA LEU A 241 -25.29 15.52 -11.14
C LEU A 241 -25.12 17.02 -11.39
N GLU A 242 -25.74 17.87 -10.58
CA GLU A 242 -25.61 19.33 -10.67
C GLU A 242 -24.16 19.78 -10.45
N ILE A 243 -23.51 19.29 -9.39
CA ILE A 243 -22.10 19.60 -9.11
C ILE A 243 -21.19 19.10 -10.25
N GLN A 244 -21.43 17.90 -10.76
CA GLN A 244 -20.67 17.36 -11.89
C GLN A 244 -20.89 18.17 -13.18
N GLU A 245 -22.10 18.66 -13.43
CA GLU A 245 -22.41 19.51 -14.58
C GLU A 245 -21.69 20.86 -14.48
N GLU A 246 -21.77 21.54 -13.34
CA GLU A 246 -21.10 22.83 -13.13
C GLU A 246 -19.57 22.69 -13.17
N ALA A 247 -19.01 21.69 -12.47
CA ALA A 247 -17.58 21.40 -12.53
C ALA A 247 -17.13 21.01 -13.95
N GLY A 248 -18.00 20.31 -14.70
CA GLY A 248 -17.80 19.90 -16.09
C GLY A 248 -17.66 21.04 -17.09
N LYS A 249 -18.22 22.22 -16.78
CA LYS A 249 -18.03 23.45 -17.59
C LYS A 249 -16.60 23.99 -17.48
N LEU A 250 -15.86 23.63 -16.43
CA LEU A 250 -14.51 24.10 -16.13
C LEU A 250 -13.45 23.07 -16.50
N LEU A 251 -13.72 21.79 -16.22
CA LEU A 251 -12.79 20.69 -16.43
C LEU A 251 -13.53 19.40 -16.79
N PRO A 252 -13.09 18.61 -17.79
CA PRO A 252 -13.75 17.38 -18.17
C PRO A 252 -14.00 16.44 -16.98
N GLN A 253 -15.19 15.86 -16.91
CA GLN A 253 -15.56 14.91 -15.84
C GLN A 253 -15.35 13.45 -16.25
N MET A 254 -14.85 12.64 -15.33
CA MET A 254 -14.88 11.18 -15.44
C MET A 254 -16.28 10.67 -15.06
N LYS A 255 -17.06 10.19 -16.04
CA LYS A 255 -18.47 9.77 -15.82
C LYS A 255 -18.65 8.27 -15.56
N HIS A 256 -17.59 7.48 -15.72
CA HIS A 256 -17.63 6.01 -15.69
C HIS A 256 -16.81 5.39 -14.56
N CYS A 257 -16.55 6.16 -13.49
CA CYS A 257 -15.84 5.65 -12.33
C CYS A 257 -16.69 4.60 -11.59
N ALA A 258 -16.17 3.39 -11.45
CA ALA A 258 -16.78 2.32 -10.65
C ALA A 258 -16.21 2.21 -9.23
N ARG A 259 -15.33 3.14 -8.81
CA ARG A 259 -14.58 3.11 -7.53
C ARG A 259 -13.92 1.75 -7.30
N CYS A 260 -12.98 1.41 -8.17
CA CYS A 260 -12.38 0.07 -8.22
C CYS A 260 -11.64 -0.28 -6.93
N ARG A 261 -11.55 -1.56 -6.56
CA ARG A 261 -10.77 -2.03 -5.39
C ARG A 261 -9.25 -1.84 -5.58
N ALA A 262 -8.47 -1.90 -4.49
CA ALA A 262 -7.01 -1.73 -4.56
C ALA A 262 -6.31 -2.97 -5.14
N ASP A 263 -7.08 -4.04 -5.35
CA ASP A 263 -6.71 -5.30 -5.99
C ASP A 263 -7.57 -5.62 -7.23
N ALA A 264 -8.26 -4.63 -7.80
CA ALA A 264 -9.14 -4.85 -8.94
C ALA A 264 -8.38 -5.30 -10.19
N VAL A 265 -8.92 -6.29 -10.91
CA VAL A 265 -8.40 -6.79 -12.18
C VAL A 265 -9.51 -6.86 -13.23
N GLY A 266 -9.19 -6.56 -14.49
CA GLY A 266 -10.10 -6.74 -15.64
C GLY A 266 -10.72 -5.44 -16.12
N ILE A 267 -11.98 -5.46 -16.55
CA ILE A 267 -12.73 -4.30 -17.08
C ILE A 267 -13.40 -3.48 -15.96
N ILE A 268 -13.52 -2.16 -16.14
CA ILE A 268 -14.15 -1.27 -15.15
C ILE A 268 -15.57 -1.74 -14.82
N GLY A 269 -15.84 -1.95 -13.52
CA GLY A 269 -17.12 -2.43 -13.02
C GLY A 269 -17.22 -3.94 -12.83
N GLU A 270 -16.27 -4.73 -13.36
CA GLU A 270 -16.23 -6.18 -13.13
C GLU A 270 -15.61 -6.52 -11.76
N ILE A 271 -16.03 -7.66 -11.22
CA ILE A 271 -15.50 -8.25 -9.99
C ILE A 271 -14.42 -9.25 -10.37
N ASN A 272 -13.37 -9.36 -9.56
CA ASN A 272 -12.33 -10.37 -9.72
C ASN A 272 -12.93 -11.78 -9.76
N THR A 273 -12.50 -12.58 -10.73
CA THR A 273 -12.85 -14.01 -10.80
C THR A 273 -12.21 -14.80 -9.66
N ASP A 274 -12.75 -15.98 -9.36
CA ASP A 274 -12.18 -16.87 -8.33
C ASP A 274 -10.73 -17.27 -8.65
N GLU A 275 -10.40 -17.44 -9.93
CA GLU A 275 -9.04 -17.73 -10.38
C GLU A 275 -8.06 -16.58 -10.07
N ILE A 276 -8.48 -15.34 -10.32
CA ILE A 276 -7.68 -14.14 -10.00
C ILE A 276 -7.49 -14.02 -8.48
N ASN A 277 -8.55 -14.24 -7.70
CA ASN A 277 -8.49 -14.20 -6.24
C ASN A 277 -7.57 -15.31 -5.70
N ALA A 278 -7.60 -16.50 -6.29
CA ALA A 278 -6.71 -17.60 -5.95
C ALA A 278 -5.24 -17.25 -6.24
N LYS A 279 -4.94 -16.60 -7.38
CA LYS A 279 -3.60 -16.14 -7.71
C LYS A 279 -3.07 -15.06 -6.78
N MET A 280 -3.93 -14.16 -6.31
CA MET A 280 -3.56 -13.20 -5.28
C MET A 280 -3.25 -13.90 -3.95
N ALA A 281 -4.09 -14.85 -3.55
CA ALA A 281 -3.86 -15.62 -2.33
C ALA A 281 -2.56 -16.43 -2.40
N GLU A 282 -2.27 -17.06 -3.54
CA GLU A 282 -1.02 -17.75 -3.83
C GLU A 282 0.18 -16.80 -3.72
N ALA A 283 0.13 -15.64 -4.38
CA ALA A 283 1.21 -14.66 -4.36
C ALA A 283 1.56 -14.20 -2.93
N ALA A 284 0.54 -13.96 -2.09
CA ALA A 284 0.75 -13.57 -0.70
C ALA A 284 1.45 -14.63 0.16
N LEU A 285 1.43 -15.91 -0.27
CA LEU A 285 2.10 -17.02 0.41
C LEU A 285 3.52 -17.28 -0.11
N LEU A 286 3.96 -16.62 -1.17
CA LEU A 286 5.31 -16.74 -1.72
C LEU A 286 6.31 -15.86 -0.96
N PRO A 287 7.63 -16.10 -1.07
CA PRO A 287 8.61 -15.24 -0.43
C PRO A 287 8.45 -13.81 -0.95
N LYS A 288 8.94 -12.80 -0.22
CA LYS A 288 8.85 -11.40 -0.66
C LYS A 288 9.35 -11.22 -2.10
N ASN A 289 10.41 -11.93 -2.44
CA ASN A 289 10.89 -12.10 -3.80
C ASN A 289 10.73 -13.57 -4.20
N PRO A 290 9.68 -13.93 -4.97
CA PRO A 290 9.45 -15.32 -5.35
C PRO A 290 10.60 -15.97 -6.13
N GLU A 291 11.36 -15.17 -6.88
CA GLU A 291 12.52 -15.62 -7.67
C GLU A 291 13.75 -15.99 -6.82
N ASP A 292 13.84 -15.52 -5.57
CA ASP A 292 15.01 -15.76 -4.70
C ASP A 292 15.11 -17.22 -4.21
N HIS A 293 14.11 -18.05 -4.49
CA HIS A 293 14.01 -19.45 -4.04
C HIS A 293 14.43 -19.65 -2.58
N ARG A 294 13.61 -19.12 -1.66
CA ARG A 294 13.82 -19.23 -0.20
C ARG A 294 12.91 -20.28 0.42
N PRO A 295 13.28 -21.57 0.42
CA PRO A 295 12.40 -22.66 0.83
C PRO A 295 12.26 -22.79 2.35
N PHE A 296 13.11 -22.11 3.14
CA PHE A 296 13.21 -22.37 4.57
C PHE A 296 12.62 -21.27 5.46
N ILE A 297 12.30 -21.64 6.70
CA ILE A 297 11.95 -20.72 7.78
C ILE A 297 12.95 -20.93 8.93
N ALA A 298 13.56 -19.85 9.39
CA ALA A 298 14.44 -19.85 10.55
C ALA A 298 13.65 -19.55 11.83
N VAL A 299 14.08 -20.12 12.96
CA VAL A 299 13.37 -20.00 14.24
C VAL A 299 14.36 -19.83 15.40
N GLY A 300 14.12 -18.83 16.25
CA GLY A 300 14.83 -18.64 17.51
C GLY A 300 14.17 -19.41 18.66
N SER A 301 14.89 -20.36 19.24
CA SER A 301 14.38 -21.25 20.30
C SER A 301 15.49 -21.72 21.24
N ILE A 302 15.23 -21.77 22.55
CA ILE A 302 16.17 -22.30 23.55
C ILE A 302 16.20 -23.83 23.49
N GLU A 303 15.03 -24.45 23.53
CA GLU A 303 14.82 -25.88 23.68
C GLU A 303 14.47 -26.61 22.38
N GLY A 304 14.17 -25.88 21.31
CA GLY A 304 13.78 -26.44 20.01
C GLY A 304 12.32 -26.89 19.89
N VAL A 305 11.46 -26.44 20.80
CA VAL A 305 10.01 -26.75 20.79
C VAL A 305 9.15 -25.48 20.71
N LEU A 306 9.55 -24.42 21.41
CA LEU A 306 8.82 -23.15 21.47
C LEU A 306 9.61 -22.00 20.84
N ILE A 307 8.87 -21.03 20.29
CA ILE A 307 9.40 -19.75 19.83
C ILE A 307 9.48 -18.80 21.02
N ASN A 308 10.64 -18.79 21.70
CA ASN A 308 10.80 -18.12 22.98
C ASN A 308 12.08 -17.29 23.11
N GLN A 309 12.89 -17.16 22.05
CA GLN A 309 14.10 -16.33 22.09
C GLN A 309 13.89 -14.96 21.48
N HIS A 310 14.44 -13.93 22.13
CA HIS A 310 14.63 -12.62 21.54
C HIS A 310 15.75 -12.69 20.47
N LEU A 311 15.55 -12.04 19.33
CA LEU A 311 16.47 -12.09 18.18
C LEU A 311 17.92 -11.73 18.53
N GLY A 312 18.09 -10.75 19.42
CA GLY A 312 19.42 -10.28 19.81
C GLY A 312 20.19 -11.23 20.72
N GLU A 313 19.50 -12.12 21.42
CA GLU A 313 20.04 -13.06 22.40
C GLU A 313 20.28 -14.46 21.82
N ALA A 314 19.61 -14.77 20.70
CA ALA A 314 19.77 -16.04 20.02
C ALA A 314 21.23 -16.26 19.58
N ASP A 315 21.78 -17.41 19.97
CA ASP A 315 23.12 -17.89 19.61
C ASP A 315 23.09 -18.83 18.39
N ARG A 316 21.90 -19.34 18.05
CA ARG A 316 21.62 -20.17 16.87
C ARG A 316 20.18 -20.03 16.41
N PHE A 317 19.92 -20.43 15.17
CA PHE A 317 18.60 -20.51 14.57
C PHE A 317 18.36 -21.91 14.02
N LEU A 318 17.18 -22.45 14.31
CA LEU A 318 16.71 -23.72 13.77
C LEU A 318 16.04 -23.47 12.42
N VAL A 319 16.42 -24.24 11.40
CA VAL A 319 15.97 -24.02 10.03
C VAL A 319 15.05 -25.15 9.62
N TYR A 320 13.83 -24.81 9.20
CA TYR A 320 12.78 -25.74 8.85
C TYR A 320 12.41 -25.68 7.38
N ALA A 321 12.09 -26.84 6.81
CA ALA A 321 11.53 -26.99 5.47
C ALA A 321 10.12 -27.56 5.53
N LEU A 322 9.27 -27.23 4.54
CA LEU A 322 7.99 -27.89 4.35
C LEU A 322 8.19 -29.20 3.57
N ASP A 323 7.84 -30.32 4.19
CA ASP A 323 7.63 -31.58 3.49
C ASP A 323 6.24 -31.57 2.84
N LYS A 324 6.22 -31.41 1.51
CA LYS A 324 4.97 -31.35 0.74
C LYS A 324 4.24 -32.70 0.68
N GLU A 325 4.94 -33.81 0.82
CA GLU A 325 4.35 -35.14 0.76
C GLU A 325 3.64 -35.48 2.06
N ASN A 326 4.33 -35.26 3.18
CA ASN A 326 3.83 -35.59 4.51
C ASN A 326 3.03 -34.46 5.17
N LYS A 327 2.95 -33.28 4.52
CA LYS A 327 2.32 -32.07 5.06
C LYS A 327 2.83 -31.73 6.46
N SER A 328 4.13 -31.90 6.68
CA SER A 328 4.79 -31.65 7.95
C SER A 328 5.97 -30.70 7.75
N CYS A 329 6.46 -30.12 8.84
CA CYS A 329 7.68 -29.32 8.81
C CYS A 329 8.81 -30.12 9.43
N THR A 330 9.96 -30.16 8.75
CA THR A 330 11.13 -30.91 9.22
C THR A 330 12.26 -29.94 9.55
N LEU A 331 12.94 -30.19 10.67
CA LEU A 331 14.19 -29.51 10.99
C LEU A 331 15.27 -30.02 10.03
N VAL A 332 15.80 -29.13 9.21
CA VAL A 332 16.79 -29.50 8.18
C VAL A 332 18.19 -29.01 8.50
N ASP A 333 18.32 -27.98 9.35
CA ASP A 333 19.62 -27.39 9.70
C ASP A 333 19.54 -26.61 11.03
N SER A 334 20.70 -26.32 11.63
CA SER A 334 20.85 -25.41 12.76
C SER A 334 22.08 -24.53 12.54
N ARG A 335 21.83 -23.22 12.41
CA ARG A 335 22.86 -22.25 12.00
C ARG A 335 23.24 -21.33 13.14
N GLN A 336 24.53 -21.14 13.35
CA GLN A 336 25.04 -20.28 14.42
C GLN A 336 24.77 -18.80 14.10
N ALA A 337 24.32 -18.03 15.09
CA ALA A 337 24.20 -16.59 14.98
C ALA A 337 25.60 -15.93 14.98
N PRO A 338 25.79 -14.81 14.25
CA PRO A 338 26.99 -14.01 14.40
C PRO A 338 27.17 -13.52 15.85
N PRO A 339 28.41 -13.37 16.33
CA PRO A 339 28.69 -12.90 17.68
C PRO A 339 27.94 -11.61 18.04
N PRO A 340 27.53 -11.43 19.31
CA PRO A 340 26.92 -10.19 19.75
C PRO A 340 27.89 -9.00 19.63
N GLY A 341 27.35 -7.80 19.42
CA GLY A 341 28.12 -6.60 19.07
C GLY A 341 27.94 -6.19 17.60
N GLY A 342 28.65 -5.17 17.13
CA GLY A 342 28.71 -4.81 15.69
C GLY A 342 27.49 -4.08 15.09
N GLY A 343 26.44 -3.81 15.87
CA GLY A 343 25.30 -3.01 15.41
C GLY A 343 24.64 -3.56 14.14
N LYS A 344 24.54 -2.74 13.09
CA LYS A 344 23.92 -3.13 11.80
C LYS A 344 24.69 -4.22 11.05
N GLU A 345 26.01 -4.28 11.22
CA GLU A 345 26.87 -5.24 10.53
C GLU A 345 26.58 -6.68 10.98
N ARG A 346 26.25 -6.86 12.27
CA ARG A 346 25.79 -8.16 12.80
C ARG A 346 24.55 -8.65 12.07
N TRP A 347 23.59 -7.77 11.81
CA TRP A 347 22.33 -8.15 11.16
C TRP A 347 22.50 -8.42 9.67
N ALA A 348 23.42 -7.72 9.00
CA ALA A 348 23.82 -8.05 7.63
C ALA A 348 24.48 -9.44 7.59
N ALA A 349 25.43 -9.71 8.50
CA ALA A 349 26.05 -11.03 8.61
C ALA A 349 25.01 -12.13 8.93
N LEU A 350 24.01 -11.84 9.77
CA LEU A 350 22.94 -12.79 10.06
C LEU A 350 22.07 -13.03 8.81
N ALA A 351 21.81 -12.01 8.01
CA ALA A 351 21.10 -12.16 6.75
C ALA A 351 21.84 -13.11 5.78
N GLU A 352 23.17 -13.03 5.72
CA GLU A 352 23.99 -13.96 4.95
C GLU A 352 23.94 -15.39 5.50
N VAL A 353 23.90 -15.57 6.83
CA VAL A 353 23.72 -16.91 7.44
C VAL A 353 22.35 -17.51 7.10
N LEU A 354 21.32 -16.68 6.97
CA LEU A 354 19.92 -17.08 6.73
C LEU A 354 19.46 -16.75 5.30
N TYR A 355 20.37 -16.72 4.33
CA TYR A 355 20.12 -16.18 2.97
C TYR A 355 18.99 -16.89 2.21
N ASP A 356 18.81 -18.19 2.44
CA ASP A 356 17.79 -19.06 1.83
C ASP A 356 16.51 -19.18 2.70
N CYS A 357 16.47 -18.48 3.83
CA CYS A 357 15.29 -18.40 4.67
C CYS A 357 14.39 -17.26 4.19
N ARG A 358 13.09 -17.55 4.08
CA ARG A 358 12.08 -16.55 3.70
C ARG A 358 11.58 -15.75 4.89
N ALA A 359 11.66 -16.34 6.07
CA ALA A 359 11.19 -15.75 7.30
C ALA A 359 12.03 -16.21 8.49
N LEU A 360 12.02 -15.39 9.53
CA LEU A 360 12.64 -15.63 10.82
C LEU A 360 11.60 -15.42 11.92
N LEU A 361 11.29 -16.49 12.65
CA LEU A 361 10.35 -16.50 13.76
C LEU A 361 11.10 -16.36 15.09
N VAL A 362 10.75 -15.35 15.88
CA VAL A 362 11.39 -15.05 17.17
C VAL A 362 10.34 -14.57 18.16
N ASN A 363 10.63 -14.60 19.46
CA ASN A 363 9.70 -14.10 20.47
C ASN A 363 9.54 -12.57 20.40
N SER A 364 10.64 -11.88 20.08
CA SER A 364 10.69 -10.42 19.94
C SER A 364 11.95 -9.99 19.17
N ALA A 365 11.87 -8.84 18.52
CA ALA A 365 12.98 -8.22 17.80
C ALA A 365 12.90 -6.69 17.86
N GLY A 366 14.04 -6.01 17.90
CA GLY A 366 14.11 -4.55 17.78
C GLY A 366 13.96 -4.04 16.34
N ASP A 367 13.68 -2.74 16.17
CA ASP A 367 13.44 -2.15 14.85
C ASP A 367 14.64 -2.27 13.90
N SER A 368 15.86 -2.09 14.42
CA SER A 368 17.09 -2.15 13.62
C SER A 368 17.30 -3.52 12.95
N PRO A 369 17.30 -4.66 13.68
CA PRO A 369 17.45 -5.95 13.03
C PRO A 369 16.28 -6.29 12.08
N VAL A 370 15.04 -5.94 12.45
CA VAL A 370 13.86 -6.16 11.57
C VAL A 370 14.04 -5.44 10.24
N SER A 371 14.48 -4.18 10.28
CA SER A 371 14.72 -3.37 9.09
C SER A 371 15.83 -3.97 8.20
N VAL A 372 16.95 -4.38 8.79
CA VAL A 372 18.08 -4.95 8.02
C VAL A 372 17.73 -6.30 7.39
N LEU A 373 17.16 -7.23 8.16
CA LEU A 373 16.78 -8.55 7.67
C LEU A 373 15.68 -8.46 6.59
N THR A 374 14.71 -7.57 6.79
CA THR A 374 13.65 -7.32 5.78
C THR A 374 14.23 -6.78 4.47
N ALA A 375 15.22 -5.89 4.53
CA ALA A 375 15.91 -5.39 3.34
C ALA A 375 16.66 -6.49 2.58
N HIS A 376 17.08 -7.56 3.28
CA HIS A 376 17.69 -8.75 2.67
C HIS A 376 16.67 -9.84 2.33
N GLY A 377 15.36 -9.52 2.28
CA GLY A 377 14.31 -10.45 1.86
C GLY A 377 13.82 -11.43 2.92
N ILE A 378 14.28 -11.32 4.17
CA ILE A 378 13.88 -12.18 5.30
C ILE A 378 12.78 -11.48 6.09
N GLU A 379 11.58 -12.06 6.13
CA GLU A 379 10.49 -11.54 6.95
C GLU A 379 10.66 -11.92 8.43
N VAL A 380 10.75 -10.92 9.31
CA VAL A 380 10.88 -11.16 10.76
C VAL A 380 9.51 -11.10 11.43
N LEU A 381 9.10 -12.18 12.07
CA LEU A 381 7.83 -12.29 12.78
C LEU A 381 8.07 -12.48 14.27
N SER A 382 7.51 -11.58 15.08
CA SER A 382 7.54 -11.67 16.55
C SER A 382 6.30 -12.42 17.06
N ILE A 383 6.47 -13.70 17.36
CA ILE A 383 5.40 -14.62 17.78
C ILE A 383 5.85 -15.51 18.94
N GLU A 384 4.91 -16.00 19.72
CA GLU A 384 5.14 -16.99 20.78
C GLU A 384 4.22 -18.18 20.55
N GLY A 385 4.78 -19.40 20.61
CA GLY A 385 4.02 -20.61 20.35
C GLY A 385 4.88 -21.82 20.02
N VAL A 386 4.21 -22.91 19.65
CA VAL A 386 4.86 -24.15 19.21
C VAL A 386 5.44 -23.96 17.81
N ILE A 387 6.70 -24.37 17.62
CA ILE A 387 7.42 -24.16 16.35
C ILE A 387 6.70 -24.84 15.18
N GLU A 388 6.29 -26.10 15.33
CA GLU A 388 5.65 -26.86 14.26
C GLU A 388 4.38 -26.17 13.74
N GLU A 389 3.53 -25.68 14.65
CA GLU A 389 2.31 -24.97 14.32
C GLU A 389 2.61 -23.67 13.56
N ALA A 390 3.55 -22.87 14.07
CA ALA A 390 3.89 -21.58 13.49
C ALA A 390 4.54 -21.71 12.10
N VAL A 391 5.51 -22.63 11.96
CA VAL A 391 6.22 -22.88 10.70
C VAL A 391 5.26 -23.43 9.65
N TYR A 392 4.44 -24.44 10.01
CA TYR A 392 3.45 -25.01 9.10
C TYR A 392 2.42 -23.98 8.68
N GLY A 393 1.90 -23.21 9.64
CA GLY A 393 0.91 -22.19 9.37
C GLY A 393 1.47 -21.08 8.47
N LEU A 394 2.74 -20.70 8.61
CA LEU A 394 3.35 -19.71 7.71
C LEU A 394 3.54 -20.27 6.29
N PHE A 395 3.98 -21.52 6.15
CA PHE A 395 4.11 -22.15 4.83
C PHE A 395 2.77 -22.32 4.10
N THR A 396 1.70 -22.60 4.83
CA THR A 396 0.39 -22.94 4.28
C THR A 396 -0.63 -21.79 4.30
N GLY A 397 -0.27 -20.65 4.89
CA GLY A 397 -1.15 -19.48 4.96
C GLY A 397 -2.24 -19.56 6.02
N GLN A 398 -2.07 -20.38 7.05
CA GLN A 398 -3.00 -20.42 8.17
C GLN A 398 -2.92 -19.13 9.00
N ASN A 399 -4.01 -18.82 9.69
CA ASN A 399 -4.08 -17.64 10.54
C ASN A 399 -3.23 -17.86 11.79
N LEU A 400 -2.19 -17.04 11.95
CA LEU A 400 -1.28 -17.09 13.10
C LEU A 400 -1.60 -16.05 14.18
N LYS A 401 -2.75 -15.35 14.10
CA LYS A 401 -3.04 -14.21 14.99
C LYS A 401 -3.03 -14.56 16.48
N HIS A 402 -3.40 -15.79 16.84
CA HIS A 402 -3.36 -16.25 18.23
C HIS A 402 -1.93 -16.43 18.78
N LEU A 403 -0.93 -16.55 17.90
CA LEU A 403 0.49 -16.65 18.25
C LEU A 403 1.19 -15.29 18.24
N ILE A 404 0.57 -14.25 17.66
CA ILE A 404 1.12 -12.90 17.64
C ILE A 404 0.95 -12.27 19.02
N LYS A 405 2.04 -11.80 19.62
CA LYS A 405 1.96 -10.99 20.84
C LYS A 405 1.29 -9.65 20.54
N SER A 406 0.21 -9.34 21.26
CA SER A 406 -0.50 -8.06 21.24
C SER A 406 0.28 -6.88 21.83
N SER A 407 1.61 -6.83 21.68
CA SER A 407 2.44 -5.74 22.20
C SER A 407 2.47 -4.50 21.30
N GLN A 408 1.77 -4.49 20.17
CA GLN A 408 1.63 -3.30 19.31
C GLN A 408 0.29 -2.54 19.46
N ILE A 409 -0.66 -3.01 20.29
CA ILE A 409 -1.97 -2.34 20.46
C ILE A 409 -1.99 -1.35 21.64
N HIS A 410 -1.02 -1.40 22.57
CA HIS A 410 -0.93 -0.46 23.69
C HIS A 410 0.48 0.09 23.88
N ALA A 411 0.84 1.09 23.07
CA ALA A 411 1.91 2.01 23.43
C ALA A 411 1.33 3.09 24.36
N CYS A 412 1.41 2.87 25.67
CA CYS A 412 1.66 3.93 26.67
C CYS A 412 1.78 3.33 28.09
N LYS A 413 2.89 3.65 28.75
CA LYS A 413 3.21 3.46 30.18
C LYS A 413 3.64 2.06 30.63
N SER A 414 4.89 1.73 30.36
CA SER A 414 5.81 1.20 31.39
C SER A 414 7.23 1.36 30.88
N GLY A 415 8.10 1.96 31.70
CA GLY A 415 9.45 2.34 31.30
C GLY A 415 10.26 1.13 30.87
N CYS A 416 10.91 1.27 29.72
CA CYS A 416 11.99 0.40 29.30
C CYS A 416 13.15 0.60 30.29
N SER A 417 13.31 -0.30 31.26
CA SER A 417 14.51 -0.40 32.08
C SER A 417 15.52 -1.31 31.41
N GLY A 418 15.98 -0.91 30.22
CA GLY A 418 17.24 -1.40 29.67
C GLY A 418 18.36 -0.56 30.28
N THR A 419 19.29 -1.19 30.98
CA THR A 419 20.45 -0.50 31.57
C THR A 419 21.36 -0.01 30.46
N GLY A 420 21.12 1.22 30.00
CA GLY A 420 21.94 1.93 29.02
C GLY A 420 23.35 2.25 29.54
N ASN A 421 24.20 1.22 29.62
CA ASN A 421 25.64 1.29 29.77
C ASN A 421 26.23 0.31 28.73
N GLY A 422 27.10 0.65 27.79
CA GLY A 422 27.81 1.89 27.48
C GLY A 422 28.68 1.59 26.25
N CYS A 423 29.19 2.64 25.60
CA CYS A 423 30.13 2.54 24.50
C CYS A 423 31.42 1.82 24.93
N GLY A 424 31.91 0.93 24.07
CA GLY A 424 33.22 0.30 24.11
C GLY A 424 33.54 -0.23 22.73
#